data_AF-A0AAC9IU58-F1
#
_entry.id   AF-A0AAC9IU58-F1
#
_cell.length_a   1.000
_cell.length_b   1.000
_cell.length_c   1.000
_cell.angle_alpha   90.00
_cell.angle_beta   90.00
_cell.angle_gamma   90.00
#
_symmetry.space_group_name_H-M   'P 1'
#
loop_
_entity.id
_entity.type
_entity.pdbx_description
1 polymer ?
#
loop_
_entity_poly.entity_id
_entity_poly.type
_entity_poly.pdbx_seq_one_letter_code
_entity_poly.pdbx_strand_id
1 'polypeptide(L)'
;MSQTLKELEERRKLLQSQCAHERKAFAEHFEPWEKPLSWADKGIDAIHFLKSNPLLWTSAFAALAHYKPKLASKTLALGWGAVKVLKGVKKRV
;
A
#
# COMPACT_ATOMS: atom_id res chain seq x y z
N MET A 1 35.25 14.10 -28.78
CA MET A 1 35.02 13.50 -27.44
C MET A 1 36.24 13.78 -26.59
N SER A 2 36.12 14.66 -25.59
CA SER A 2 37.25 15.02 -24.72
C SER A 2 37.66 13.83 -23.84
N GLN A 3 38.95 13.72 -23.52
CA GLN A 3 39.46 12.65 -22.63
C GLN A 3 38.75 12.65 -21.27
N THR A 4 38.38 13.83 -20.77
CA THR A 4 37.59 14.02 -19.56
C THR A 4 36.22 13.33 -19.60
N LEU A 5 35.55 13.30 -20.76
CA LEU A 5 34.25 12.64 -20.89
C LEU A 5 34.39 11.11 -20.88
N LYS A 6 35.47 10.58 -21.46
CA LYS A 6 35.75 9.13 -21.42
C LYS A 6 36.04 8.66 -20.00
N GLU A 7 36.85 9.40 -19.27
CA GLU A 7 37.21 9.08 -17.88
C GLU A 7 36.00 9.16 -16.93
N LEU A 8 35.09 10.12 -17.18
CA LEU A 8 33.81 10.22 -16.48
C LEU A 8 32.87 9.05 -16.82
N GLU A 9 32.84 8.60 -18.07
CA GLU A 9 32.04 7.46 -18.47
C GLU A 9 32.52 6.15 -17.81
N GLU A 10 33.83 5.96 -17.72
CA GLU A 10 34.44 4.80 -17.04
C GLU A 10 34.15 4.83 -15.54
N ARG A 11 34.33 5.97 -14.87
CA ARG A 11 33.94 6.15 -13.46
C ARG A 11 32.45 5.89 -13.25
N ARG A 12 31.60 6.38 -14.15
CA ARG A 12 30.15 6.14 -14.08
C ARG A 12 29.83 4.64 -14.17
N LYS A 13 30.46 3.92 -15.10
CA LYS A 13 30.26 2.46 -15.23
C LYS A 13 30.70 1.71 -13.98
N LEU A 14 31.84 2.09 -13.40
CA LEU A 14 32.32 1.53 -12.13
C LEU A 14 31.32 1.76 -11.00
N LEU A 15 30.87 3.00 -10.80
CA LEU A 15 29.91 3.34 -9.75
C LEU A 15 28.55 2.66 -9.96
N GLN A 16 28.10 2.54 -11.21
CA GLN A 16 26.86 1.81 -11.53
C GLN A 16 26.99 0.32 -11.19
N SER A 17 28.15 -0.29 -11.45
CA SER A 17 28.39 -1.69 -11.11
C SER A 17 28.41 -1.93 -9.59
N GLN A 18 29.00 -1.01 -8.82
CA GLN A 18 29.02 -1.05 -7.36
C GLN A 18 27.61 -0.88 -6.79
N CYS A 19 26.86 0.14 -7.21
CA CYS A 19 25.48 0.34 -6.78
C CYS A 19 24.58 -0.86 -7.13
N ALA A 20 24.80 -1.52 -8.27
CA ALA A 20 24.04 -2.71 -8.64
C ALA A 20 24.37 -3.91 -7.73
N HIS A 21 25.62 -4.05 -7.32
CA HIS A 21 26.05 -5.09 -6.37
C HIS A 21 25.48 -4.83 -4.98
N GLU A 22 25.57 -3.60 -4.47
CA GLU A 22 25.01 -3.20 -3.19
C GLU A 22 23.49 -3.36 -3.16
N ARG A 23 22.78 -2.94 -4.22
CA ARG A 23 21.33 -3.14 -4.33
C ARG A 23 20.94 -4.61 -4.27
N LYS A 24 21.72 -5.51 -4.87
CA LYS A 24 21.46 -6.95 -4.78
C LYS A 24 21.70 -7.48 -3.36
N ALA A 25 22.79 -7.08 -2.72
CA ALA A 25 23.06 -7.45 -1.33
C ALA A 25 21.98 -6.95 -0.37
N PHE A 26 21.48 -5.73 -0.58
CA PHE A 26 20.32 -5.23 0.18
C PHE A 26 19.04 -6.00 -0.16
N ALA A 27 18.77 -6.30 -1.43
CA ALA A 27 17.58 -7.04 -1.85
C ALA A 27 17.49 -8.44 -1.21
N GLU A 28 18.62 -9.14 -1.06
CA GLU A 28 18.68 -10.44 -0.35
C GLU A 28 18.18 -10.34 1.11
N HIS A 29 18.39 -9.21 1.78
CA HIS A 29 17.86 -8.95 3.12
C HIS A 29 16.39 -8.50 3.12
N PHE A 30 15.88 -7.99 2.01
CA PHE A 30 14.50 -7.54 1.83
C PHE A 30 13.57 -8.58 1.21
N GLU A 31 14.07 -9.70 0.67
CA GLU A 31 13.26 -10.83 0.16
C GLU A 31 12.13 -11.30 1.10
N PRO A 32 12.30 -11.35 2.44
CA PRO A 32 11.21 -11.73 3.35
C PRO A 32 10.09 -10.67 3.42
N TRP A 33 10.41 -9.41 3.10
CA TRP A 33 9.52 -8.25 3.18
C TRP A 33 8.88 -7.89 1.82
N GLU A 34 9.38 -8.40 0.71
CA GLU A 34 8.76 -8.17 -0.61
C GLU A 34 7.34 -8.73 -0.71
N LYS A 35 7.09 -9.90 -0.10
CA LYS A 35 5.76 -10.55 -0.09
C LYS A 35 4.70 -9.74 0.66
N PRO A 36 4.92 -9.30 1.91
CA PRO A 36 3.94 -8.48 2.62
C PRO A 36 3.79 -7.09 1.97
N LEU A 37 4.85 -6.52 1.41
CA LEU A 37 4.77 -5.21 0.74
C LEU A 37 3.98 -5.29 -0.57
N SER A 38 4.20 -6.33 -1.37
CA SER A 38 3.39 -6.61 -2.57
C SER A 38 1.92 -6.84 -2.23
N TRP A 39 1.62 -7.44 -1.07
CA TRP A 39 0.25 -7.60 -0.62
C TRP A 39 -0.39 -6.29 -0.19
N ALA A 40 0.36 -5.39 0.45
CA ALA A 40 -0.11 -4.05 0.77
C ALA A 40 -0.43 -3.25 -0.49
N ASP A 41 0.45 -3.28 -1.50
CA ASP A 41 0.27 -2.57 -2.77
C ASP A 41 -0.95 -3.09 -3.54
N LYS A 42 -1.08 -4.42 -3.65
CA LYS A 42 -2.28 -5.08 -4.21
C LYS A 42 -3.55 -4.78 -3.40
N GLY A 43 -3.43 -4.66 -2.08
CA GLY A 43 -4.53 -4.30 -1.20
C GLY A 43 -5.02 -2.87 -1.45
N ILE A 44 -4.10 -1.92 -1.65
CA ILE A 44 -4.40 -0.53 -1.99
C ILE A 44 -5.11 -0.48 -3.36
N ASP A 45 -4.63 -1.22 -4.34
CA ASP A 45 -5.27 -1.32 -5.66
C ASP A 45 -6.68 -1.90 -5.57
N ALA A 46 -6.88 -2.96 -4.79
CA ALA A 46 -8.19 -3.56 -4.56
C ALA A 46 -9.16 -2.56 -3.90
N ILE A 47 -8.69 -1.79 -2.91
CA ILE A 47 -9.49 -0.73 -2.27
C ILE A 47 -9.83 0.37 -3.27
N HIS A 48 -8.88 0.76 -4.12
CA HIS A 48 -9.10 1.79 -5.13
C HIS A 48 -10.11 1.32 -6.20
N PHE A 49 -10.03 0.06 -6.63
CA PHE A 49 -10.99 -0.56 -7.54
C PHE A 49 -12.40 -0.61 -6.94
N LEU A 50 -12.51 -0.94 -5.66
CA LEU A 50 -13.78 -0.97 -4.95
C LEU A 50 -14.35 0.45 -4.73
N LYS A 51 -13.49 1.44 -4.49
CA LYS A 51 -13.88 2.85 -4.34
C LYS A 51 -14.32 3.49 -5.65
N SER A 52 -13.67 3.14 -6.77
CA SER A 52 -14.01 3.65 -8.10
C SER A 52 -15.32 3.06 -8.65
N ASN A 53 -15.75 1.92 -8.13
CA ASN A 53 -16.99 1.26 -8.54
C ASN A 53 -18.01 1.22 -7.39
N PRO A 54 -18.79 2.31 -7.18
CA PRO A 54 -19.74 2.39 -6.07
C PRO A 54 -20.79 1.28 -6.09
N LEU A 55 -21.14 0.74 -7.27
CA LEU A 55 -22.02 -0.41 -7.44
C LEU A 55 -21.50 -1.69 -6.78
N LEU A 56 -20.19 -1.90 -6.71
CA LEU A 56 -19.60 -3.11 -6.13
C LEU A 56 -19.70 -3.10 -4.60
N TRP A 57 -19.36 -1.98 -3.95
CA TRP A 57 -19.53 -1.88 -2.50
C TRP A 57 -21.01 -1.87 -2.11
N THR A 58 -21.88 -1.16 -2.85
CA THR A 58 -23.31 -1.11 -2.52
C THR A 58 -24.00 -2.45 -2.71
N SER A 59 -23.70 -3.20 -3.77
CA SER A 59 -24.22 -4.56 -3.97
C SER A 59 -23.67 -5.54 -2.94
N ALA A 60 -22.37 -5.49 -2.62
CA ALA A 60 -21.78 -6.30 -1.57
C ALA A 60 -22.41 -6.00 -0.20
N PHE A 61 -22.62 -4.73 0.14
CA PHE A 61 -23.26 -4.31 1.38
C PHE A 61 -24.75 -4.68 1.41
N ALA A 62 -25.47 -4.53 0.29
CA ALA A 62 -26.86 -4.92 0.17
C ALA A 62 -27.04 -6.43 0.35
N ALA A 63 -26.20 -7.25 -0.30
CA ALA A 63 -26.19 -8.70 -0.11
C ALA A 63 -25.88 -9.09 1.35
N LEU A 64 -24.90 -8.42 1.97
CA LEU A 64 -24.53 -8.68 3.36
C LEU A 64 -25.65 -8.29 4.35
N ALA A 65 -26.30 -7.15 4.12
CA ALA A 65 -27.45 -6.70 4.89
C ALA A 65 -28.64 -7.64 4.73
N HIS A 66 -28.86 -8.17 3.52
CA HIS A 66 -29.93 -9.10 3.23
C HIS A 66 -29.71 -10.49 3.87
N TYR A 67 -28.47 -10.99 3.90
CA TYR A 67 -28.16 -12.32 4.43
C TYR A 67 -27.96 -12.35 5.96
N LYS A 68 -27.43 -11.28 6.55
CA LYS A 68 -27.09 -11.23 7.99
C LYS A 68 -27.34 -9.84 8.59
N PRO A 69 -28.61 -9.42 8.77
CA PRO A 69 -28.95 -8.10 9.28
C PRO A 69 -28.43 -7.85 10.72
N LYS A 70 -28.31 -8.89 11.53
CA LYS A 70 -27.75 -8.82 12.90
C LYS A 70 -26.24 -8.56 12.94
N LEU A 71 -25.50 -8.87 11.87
CA LEU A 71 -24.08 -8.56 11.77
C LEU A 71 -23.88 -7.14 11.24
N ALA A 72 -24.70 -6.71 10.28
CA ALA A 72 -24.69 -5.35 9.77
C ALA A 72 -24.92 -4.30 10.87
N SER A 73 -25.85 -4.55 11.80
CA SER A 73 -26.09 -3.66 12.94
C SER A 73 -24.90 -3.60 13.92
N LYS A 74 -24.22 -4.72 14.14
CA LYS A 74 -23.01 -4.78 14.99
C LYS A 74 -21.82 -4.07 14.34
N THR A 75 -21.61 -4.24 13.04
CA THR A 75 -20.56 -3.53 12.30
C THR A 75 -20.83 -2.03 12.23
N LEU A 76 -22.11 -1.62 12.12
CA LEU A 76 -22.49 -0.22 12.21
C LEU A 76 -22.19 0.36 13.60
N ALA A 77 -22.51 -0.37 14.67
CA ALA A 77 -22.26 0.06 16.04
C ALA A 77 -20.75 0.20 16.33
N LEU A 78 -19.93 -0.75 15.85
CA LEU A 78 -18.47 -0.68 15.95
C LEU A 78 -17.90 0.47 15.10
N GLY A 79 -18.40 0.65 13.88
CA GLY A 79 -18.01 1.77 13.00
C GLY A 79 -18.35 3.13 13.62
N TRP A 80 -19.53 3.26 14.24
CA TRP A 80 -19.93 4.47 14.96
C TRP A 80 -19.06 4.72 16.20
N GLY A 81 -18.71 3.67 16.93
CA GLY A 81 -17.76 3.73 18.04
C GLY A 81 -16.40 4.28 17.62
N ALA A 82 -15.82 3.73 16.54
CA ALA A 82 -14.53 4.19 15.99
C ALA A 82 -14.58 5.65 15.53
N VAL A 83 -15.65 6.07 14.83
CA VAL A 83 -15.86 7.47 14.41
C VAL A 83 -15.96 8.40 15.63
N LYS A 84 -16.62 7.96 16.70
CA LYS A 84 -16.75 8.74 17.94
C LYS A 84 -15.40 8.94 18.64
N VAL A 85 -14.55 7.90 18.67
CA VAL A 85 -13.18 8.02 19.21
C VAL A 85 -12.34 8.97 18.36
N LEU A 86 -12.37 8.82 17.04
CA LEU A 86 -11.67 9.71 16.10
C LEU A 86 -12.10 11.19 16.26
N LYS A 87 -13.40 11.44 16.36
CA LYS A 87 -13.92 12.80 16.63
C LYS A 87 -13.55 13.32 18.02
N GLY A 88 -13.47 12.44 19.03
CA GLY A 88 -13.06 12.79 20.38
C GLY A 88 -11.58 13.17 20.47
N VAL A 89 -10.71 12.50 19.72
CA VAL A 89 -9.27 12.81 19.62
C VAL A 89 -9.05 14.12 18.88
N LYS A 90 -9.77 14.36 17.77
CA LYS A 90 -9.71 15.63 17.02
C LYS A 90 -10.19 16.84 17.82
N LYS A 91 -10.93 16.65 18.92
CA LYS A 91 -11.43 17.74 19.78
C LYS A 91 -10.46 18.12 20.91
N ARG A 92 -9.35 17.38 21.08
CA ARG A 92 -8.32 17.61 22.11
C ARG A 92 -6.95 18.03 21.55
N VAL A 93 -6.84 18.15 20.23
CA VAL A 93 -5.73 18.80 19.51
C VAL A 93 -6.28 20.10 18.95
#